data_AF-A0A2W6E2X2-F1
#
_entry.id   AF-A0A2W6E2X2-F1
#
_cell.length_a   1.000
_cell.length_b   1.000
_cell.length_c   1.000
_cell.angle_alpha   90.00
_cell.angle_beta   90.00
_cell.angle_gamma   90.00
#
_symmetry.space_group_name_H-M   'P 1'
#
loop_
_entity.id
_entity.type
_entity.pdbx_description
1 polymer ?
#
loop_
_entity_poly.entity_id
_entity_poly.type
_entity_poly.pdbx_seq_one_letter_code
_entity_poly.pdbx_strand_id
1 'polypeptide(L)'
;MDTGRALLSTWNDDPWSGESYSALTVGVADGDEELLAAPAGRVHFAGEHTAGAWAGLMEGALRSGERAARELLAARRPPANRRGGS
;
A
#
# COMPACT_ATOMS: atom_id res chain seq x y z
N MET A 1 30.48 -4.71 -29.15
CA MET A 1 29.49 -4.51 -28.07
C MET A 1 30.20 -3.73 -26.99
N ASP A 2 29.68 -2.57 -26.59
CA ASP A 2 30.28 -1.75 -25.54
C ASP A 2 30.03 -2.42 -24.18
N THR A 3 31.05 -3.11 -23.66
CA THR A 3 31.04 -3.77 -22.35
C THR A 3 31.41 -2.81 -21.21
N GLY A 4 31.46 -1.50 -21.47
CA GLY A 4 31.96 -0.49 -20.53
C GLY A 4 30.90 0.16 -19.62
N ARG A 5 29.62 -0.18 -19.73
CA ARG A 5 28.55 0.44 -18.91
C ARG A 5 27.83 -0.58 -18.05
N ALA A 6 28.29 -0.70 -16.81
CA ALA A 6 27.50 -1.24 -15.71
C ALA A 6 26.88 -0.06 -14.93
N LEU A 7 25.60 -0.16 -14.60
CA LEU A 7 24.92 0.74 -13.66
C LEU A 7 24.58 -0.07 -12.41
N LEU A 8 25.08 0.40 -11.27
CA LEU A 8 24.71 -0.12 -9.96
C LEU A 8 23.66 0.82 -9.35
N SER A 9 22.56 0.24 -8.89
CA SER A 9 21.55 0.96 -8.11
C SER A 9 21.57 0.45 -6.68
N THR A 10 21.81 1.36 -5.73
CA THR A 10 21.68 1.08 -4.29
C THR A 10 20.41 1.75 -3.79
N TRP A 11 19.35 0.99 -3.61
CA TRP A 11 18.03 1.53 -3.20
C TRP A 11 18.05 2.17 -1.81
N ASN A 12 18.87 1.66 -0.89
CA ASN A 12 18.98 2.23 0.47
C ASN A 12 19.58 3.63 0.47
N ASP A 13 20.35 4.00 -0.56
CA ASP A 13 20.94 5.33 -0.68
C ASP A 13 19.99 6.34 -1.37
N ASP A 14 18.88 5.87 -1.92
CA ASP A 14 17.86 6.72 -2.54
C ASP A 14 16.91 7.28 -1.46
N PRO A 15 16.91 8.61 -1.22
CA PRO A 15 16.11 9.22 -0.15
C PRO A 15 14.60 9.09 -0.35
N TRP A 16 14.14 8.73 -1.55
CA TRP A 16 12.72 8.52 -1.84
C TRP A 16 12.28 7.07 -1.67
N SER A 17 13.22 6.12 -1.70
CA SER A 17 12.97 4.69 -1.55
C SER A 17 13.31 4.22 -0.14
N GLY A 18 14.51 4.54 0.35
CA GLY A 18 15.02 4.19 1.68
C GLY A 18 15.36 2.69 1.86
N GLU A 19 14.70 1.81 1.11
CA GLU A 19 14.89 0.36 1.05
C GLU A 19 14.52 -0.15 -0.34
N SER A 20 14.73 -1.44 -0.61
CA SER A 20 14.35 -2.05 -1.89
C SER A 20 12.85 -2.41 -1.97
N TYR A 21 12.36 -3.18 -0.99
CA TYR A 21 10.98 -3.64 -0.90
C TYR A 21 10.70 -4.16 0.50
N SER A 22 9.43 -4.27 0.86
CA SER A 22 9.04 -4.73 2.20
C SER A 22 9.28 -6.22 2.39
N ALA A 23 9.81 -6.56 3.55
CA ALA A 23 9.94 -7.93 4.02
C ALA A 23 9.50 -7.99 5.49
N LEU A 24 8.66 -8.96 5.84
CA LEU A 24 8.27 -9.18 7.22
C LEU A 24 9.47 -9.68 8.01
N THR A 25 9.71 -9.06 9.16
CA THR A 25 10.76 -9.48 10.08
C THR A 25 10.19 -10.41 11.15
N VAL A 26 11.06 -11.12 11.88
CA VAL A 26 10.65 -12.01 12.98
C VAL A 26 9.91 -11.30 14.13
N GLY A 27 9.91 -9.96 14.13
CA GLY A 27 9.20 -9.15 15.13
C GLY A 27 7.78 -8.74 14.74
N VAL A 28 7.32 -9.08 13.53
CA VAL A 28 5.95 -8.80 13.09
C VAL A 28 4.97 -9.59 13.95
N ALA A 29 3.99 -8.90 14.51
CA ALA A 29 2.89 -9.51 15.26
C ALA A 29 1.69 -9.80 14.36
N ASP A 30 0.85 -10.76 14.78
CA ASP A 30 -0.43 -11.00 14.14
C ASP A 30 -1.26 -9.71 14.12
N GLY A 31 -1.75 -9.30 12.95
CA GLY A 31 -2.52 -8.06 12.79
C GLY A 31 -1.73 -6.85 12.30
N ASP A 32 -0.39 -6.87 12.33
CA ASP A 32 0.43 -5.72 11.92
C ASP A 32 0.24 -5.38 10.43
N GLU A 33 0.09 -6.40 9.58
CA GLU A 33 -0.15 -6.21 8.15
C GLU A 33 -1.51 -5.53 7.87
N GLU A 34 -2.55 -5.93 8.61
CA GLU A 34 -3.87 -5.30 8.56
C GLU A 34 -3.83 -3.87 9.09
N LEU A 35 -3.08 -3.63 10.17
CA LEU A 35 -2.90 -2.30 10.74
C LEU A 35 -2.17 -1.36 9.76
N LEU A 36 -1.14 -1.83 9.08
CA LEU A 36 -0.43 -1.06 8.04
C LEU A 36 -1.35 -0.69 6.87
N ALA A 37 -2.30 -1.56 6.53
CA ALA A 37 -3.26 -1.31 5.44
C ALA A 37 -4.48 -0.47 5.87
N ALA A 38 -4.73 -0.32 7.16
CA ALA A 38 -5.95 0.30 7.67
C ALA A 38 -6.01 1.81 7.39
N PRO A 39 -7.15 2.34 6.93
CA PRO A 39 -7.30 3.77 6.74
C PRO A 39 -7.38 4.53 8.06
N ALA A 40 -6.82 5.75 8.08
CA ALA A 40 -6.88 6.68 9.18
C ALA A 40 -7.81 7.85 8.83
N GLY A 41 -9.10 7.70 9.13
CA GLY A 41 -10.12 8.71 8.82
C GLY A 41 -10.30 8.92 7.33
N ARG A 42 -9.78 10.02 6.79
CA ARG A 42 -9.81 10.34 5.34
C ARG A 42 -8.52 9.97 4.60
N VAL A 43 -7.53 9.44 5.32
CA VAL A 43 -6.24 9.01 4.78
C VAL A 43 -6.31 7.51 4.53
N HIS A 44 -5.95 7.10 3.32
CA HIS A 44 -5.91 5.69 2.91
C HIS A 44 -4.50 5.37 2.44
N PHE A 45 -3.99 4.20 2.84
CA PHE A 45 -2.64 3.76 2.52
C PHE A 45 -2.67 2.73 1.39
N ALA A 46 -1.80 2.95 0.41
CA ALA A 46 -1.55 2.06 -0.72
C ALA A 46 -0.05 1.94 -0.96
N GLY A 47 0.35 0.83 -1.57
CA GLY A 47 1.74 0.43 -1.72
C GLY A 47 1.88 -1.05 -1.41
N GLU A 48 2.92 -1.68 -1.96
CA GLU A 48 3.16 -3.12 -1.78
C GLU A 48 3.20 -3.52 -0.30
N HIS A 49 3.74 -2.64 0.56
CA HIS A 49 3.88 -2.84 2.00
C HIS A 49 2.54 -2.96 2.76
N THR A 50 1.42 -2.70 2.07
CA THR A 50 0.05 -2.81 2.60
C THR A 50 -0.72 -3.97 1.97
N ALA A 51 -0.06 -4.86 1.23
CA ALA A 51 -0.70 -5.86 0.38
C ALA A 51 -0.64 -7.29 0.94
N GLY A 52 -0.31 -7.46 2.22
CA GLY A 52 -0.26 -8.75 2.91
C GLY A 52 0.66 -9.74 2.19
N ALA A 53 0.10 -10.90 1.80
CA ALA A 53 0.79 -11.92 1.01
C ALA A 53 1.39 -11.47 -0.34
N TRP A 54 1.05 -10.26 -0.83
CA TRP A 54 1.61 -9.67 -2.04
C TRP A 54 2.64 -8.57 -1.76
N ALA A 55 3.05 -8.38 -0.50
CA ALA A 55 4.15 -7.50 -0.13
C ALA A 55 5.44 -7.92 -0.85
N GLY A 56 6.26 -6.94 -1.19
CA GLY A 56 7.46 -7.05 -2.00
C GLY A 56 7.22 -7.12 -3.51
N LEU A 57 5.97 -7.16 -3.97
CA LEU A 57 5.63 -7.40 -5.38
C LEU A 57 4.93 -6.21 -6.03
N MET A 58 5.12 -6.05 -7.35
CA MET A 58 4.36 -5.07 -8.15
C MET A 58 2.84 -5.33 -8.09
N GLU A 59 2.44 -6.60 -8.06
CA GLU A 59 1.03 -7.00 -7.88
C GLU A 59 0.45 -6.45 -6.56
N GLY A 60 1.25 -6.41 -5.49
CA GLY A 60 0.85 -5.82 -4.22
C GLY A 60 0.60 -4.32 -4.34
N ALA A 61 1.46 -3.59 -5.05
CA ALA A 61 1.26 -2.17 -5.32
C ALA A 61 -0.03 -1.92 -6.12
N LEU A 62 -0.30 -2.73 -7.16
CA LEU A 62 -1.51 -2.63 -7.96
C LEU A 62 -2.77 -2.88 -7.12
N ARG A 63 -2.83 -4.02 -6.43
CA ARG A 63 -4.00 -4.44 -5.63
C ARG A 63 -4.30 -3.50 -4.48
N SER A 64 -3.27 -3.02 -3.79
CA SER A 64 -3.43 -2.06 -2.70
C SER A 64 -3.96 -0.71 -3.20
N GLY A 65 -3.51 -0.26 -4.38
CA GLY A 65 -4.06 0.94 -5.03
C GLY A 65 -5.54 0.81 -5.36
N GLU A 66 -5.95 -0.32 -5.95
CA GLU A 66 -7.36 -0.60 -6.21
C GLU A 66 -8.20 -0.66 -4.92
N ARG A 67 -7.65 -1.26 -3.86
CA ARG A 67 -8.29 -1.31 -2.53
C ARG A 67 -8.50 0.10 -1.98
N ALA A 68 -7.45 0.91 -1.90
CA ALA A 68 -7.54 2.28 -1.39
C ALA A 68 -8.53 3.14 -2.20
N ALA A 69 -8.57 2.96 -3.53
CA ALA A 69 -9.54 3.63 -4.38
C ALA A 69 -10.99 3.22 -4.04
N ARG A 70 -11.25 1.92 -3.84
CA ARG A 70 -12.56 1.42 -3.41
C ARG A 70 -12.98 1.96 -2.04
N GLU A 71 -12.06 2.00 -1.08
CA GLU A 71 -12.31 2.56 0.24
C GLU A 71 -12.68 4.05 0.17
N LEU A 72 -11.94 4.85 -0.61
CA LEU A 72 -12.23 6.26 -0.83
C LEU A 72 -13.62 6.48 -1.44
N LEU A 73 -14.00 5.68 -2.44
CA LEU A 73 -15.31 5.76 -3.08
C LEU A 73 -16.44 5.38 -2.12
N ALA A 74 -16.23 4.35 -1.29
CA ALA A 74 -17.18 3.95 -0.26
C ALA A 74 -17.35 5.04 0.81
N ALA A 75 -16.26 5.64 1.27
CA ALA A 75 -16.26 6.72 2.26
C ALA A 75 -16.88 8.03 1.73
N ARG A 76 -16.85 8.27 0.41
CA ARG A 76 -17.48 9.45 -0.23
C ARG A 76 -18.99 9.35 -0.36
N ARG A 77 -19.58 8.16 -0.24
CA ARG A 77 -21.01 7.98 -0.47
C ARG A 77 -21.80 8.64 0.68
N PRO A 78 -22.65 9.66 0.42
CA PRO A 78 -23.44 10.27 1.48
C PRO A 78 -24.37 9.23 2.12
N PRO A 79 -24.67 9.34 3.43
CA PRO A 79 -25.60 8.42 4.07
C PRO A 79 -26.91 8.41 3.30
N ALA A 80 -27.43 7.21 3.01
CA ALA A 80 -28.70 7.07 2.29
C ALA A 80 -29.76 7.89 3.03
N ASN A 81 -30.34 8.87 2.31
CA ASN A 81 -31.40 9.73 2.84
C ASN A 81 -32.55 8.82 3.30
N ARG A 82 -32.72 8.67 4.62
CA ARG A 82 -33.91 8.08 5.22
C ARG A 82 -35.06 9.07 4.97
N ARG A 83 -35.60 9.09 3.75
CA ARG A 83 -36.83 9.82 3.47
C ARG A 83 -37.93 9.16 4.30
N GLY A 84 -38.58 9.99 5.10
CA GLY A 84 -39.39 9.62 6.24
C GLY A 84 -40.56 8.69 5.91
N GLY A 85 -40.84 7.80 6.86
CA GLY A 85 -42.19 7.34 7.10
C GLY A 85 -42.86 8.33 8.05
N SER A 86 -43.95 8.93 7.57
CA SER A 86 -45.19 9.25 8.30
C SER A 86 -46.22 9.72 7.29
#